data_AF-A0A9Q6IEY5-F1
#
_entry.id   AF-A0A9Q6IEY5-F1
#
_cell.length_a   1.000
_cell.length_b   1.000
_cell.length_c   1.000
_cell.angle_alpha   90.00
_cell.angle_beta   90.00
_cell.angle_gamma   90.00
#
_symmetry.space_group_name_H-M   'P 1'
#
loop_
_entity.id
_entity.type
_entity.pdbx_description
1 polymer ?
#
loop_
_entity_poly.entity_id
_entity_poly.type
_entity_poly.pdbx_seq_one_letter_code
_entity_poly.pdbx_strand_id
1 'polypeptide(L)' 'MKIRALWGFTGNAALLVAESAKVKRGDVFEEADDEYGHTLVGKGLVEELSDDGKPKVTKPKESKPAASKESK' A
#
# COMPACT_ATOMS: atom_id res chain seq x y z
N MET A 1 -1.80 -1.63 11.48
CA MET A 1 -2.72 -2.30 10.53
C MET A 1 -2.00 -3.32 9.64
N LYS A 2 -2.74 -4.33 9.14
CA LYS A 2 -2.23 -5.31 8.18
C LYS A 2 -2.44 -4.81 6.74
N ILE A 3 -1.36 -4.71 5.96
CA ILE A 3 -1.38 -4.25 4.56
C ILE A 3 -0.54 -5.17 3.67
N ARG A 4 -0.85 -5.21 2.38
CA ARG A 4 -0.07 -5.92 1.35
C ARG A 4 0.31 -4.98 0.23
N ALA A 5 1.57 -5.02 -0.17
CA ALA A 5 2.06 -4.25 -1.30
C ALA A 5 1.52 -4.78 -2.63
N LEU A 6 0.83 -3.91 -3.36
CA LEU A 6 0.36 -4.19 -4.72
C LEU A 6 1.45 -3.91 -5.76
N TRP A 7 2.40 -3.04 -5.42
CA TRP A 7 3.48 -2.59 -6.28
C TRP A 7 4.81 -2.56 -5.53
N GLY A 8 5.93 -2.55 -6.26
CA GLY A 8 7.23 -2.29 -5.66
C GLY A 8 7.40 -0.78 -5.45
N PHE A 9 7.73 -0.36 -4.22
CA PHE A 9 7.97 1.05 -3.90
C PHE A 9 9.04 1.19 -2.82
N THR A 10 9.56 2.40 -2.66
CA THR A 10 10.46 2.71 -1.53
C THR A 10 9.66 3.53 -0.51
N GLY A 11 9.43 2.94 0.66
CA GLY A 11 8.67 3.52 1.76
C GLY A 11 9.53 3.78 3.00
N ASN A 12 8.87 3.90 4.14
CA ASN A 12 9.54 4.04 5.43
C ASN A 12 9.59 2.67 6.13
N ALA A 13 10.79 2.09 6.22
CA ALA A 13 11.01 0.78 6.81
C ALA A 13 10.52 0.70 8.27
N ALA A 14 10.72 1.78 9.04
CA ALA A 14 10.34 1.81 10.44
C ALA A 14 8.82 1.78 10.63
N LEU A 15 8.08 2.53 9.79
CA LEU A 15 6.62 2.56 9.82
C LEU A 15 5.97 1.31 9.23
N LEU A 16 6.70 0.58 8.39
CA LEU A 16 6.27 -0.71 7.84
C LEU A 16 6.74 -1.91 8.67
N VAL A 17 7.57 -1.66 9.69
CA VAL A 17 8.26 -2.70 10.48
C VAL A 17 8.95 -3.70 9.55
N ALA A 18 9.62 -3.17 8.53
CA ALA A 18 10.32 -3.94 7.50
C ALA A 18 11.83 -3.87 7.70
N GLU A 19 12.54 -4.93 7.32
CA GLU A 19 14.01 -4.94 7.33
C GLU A 19 14.61 -3.90 6.36
N SER A 20 13.83 -3.47 5.36
CA SER A 20 14.27 -2.50 4.37
C SER A 20 13.14 -1.57 3.93
N ALA A 21 13.54 -0.35 3.57
CA ALA A 21 12.64 0.65 2.99
C ALA A 21 12.13 0.24 1.60
N LYS A 22 12.78 -0.75 0.98
CA LYS A 22 12.50 -1.21 -0.38
C LYS A 22 11.47 -2.34 -0.33
N VAL A 23 10.23 -1.99 -0.61
CA VAL A 23 9.09 -2.88 -0.63
C VAL A 23 8.93 -3.48 -2.02
N LYS A 24 8.69 -4.79 -2.08
CA LYS A 24 8.37 -5.51 -3.31
C LYS A 24 6.87 -5.76 -3.38
N ARG A 25 6.38 -5.89 -4.61
CA ARG A 25 5.01 -6.34 -4.85
C ARG A 25 4.81 -7.71 -4.19
N GLY A 26 3.76 -7.82 -3.39
CA GLY A 26 3.40 -9.03 -2.66
C GLY A 26 3.87 -9.07 -1.21
N ASP A 27 4.73 -8.14 -0.77
CA ASP A 27 5.12 -8.07 0.64
C ASP A 27 3.90 -7.75 1.51
N VAL A 28 3.80 -8.44 2.65
CA VAL A 28 2.74 -8.25 3.63
C VAL A 28 3.36 -7.67 4.90
N PHE A 29 2.80 -6.56 5.37
CA PHE A 29 3.21 -5.89 6.60
C PHE A 29 2.05 -5.99 7.58
N GLU A 30 2.23 -6.75 8.66
CA GLU A 30 1.18 -6.98 9.66
C GLU A 30 1.19 -5.92 10.76
N GLU A 31 2.36 -5.36 11.04
CA GLU A 31 2.60 -4.36 12.08
C GLU A 31 2.83 -2.96 11.51
N ALA A 32 2.37 -2.69 10.29
CA ALA A 32 2.50 -1.35 9.72
C ALA A 32 1.72 -0.33 10.54
N ASP A 33 2.27 0.87 10.67
CA ASP A 33 1.59 2.01 11.28
C ASP A 33 0.27 2.33 10.55
N ASP A 34 -0.80 2.58 11.31
CA ASP A 34 -2.14 2.79 10.76
C ASP A 34 -2.23 4.06 9.89
N GLU A 35 -1.62 5.18 10.31
CA GLU A 35 -1.64 6.43 9.52
C GLU A 35 -0.84 6.27 8.22
N TYR A 36 0.33 5.64 8.32
CA TYR A 36 1.18 5.39 7.17
C TYR A 36 0.54 4.39 6.20
N GLY A 37 -0.03 3.30 6.71
CA GLY A 37 -0.72 2.30 5.93
C GLY A 37 -1.92 2.89 5.18
N HIS A 38 -2.76 3.71 5.82
CA HIS A 38 -3.85 4.42 5.14
C HIS A 38 -3.35 5.37 4.06
N THR A 39 -2.21 6.04 4.27
CA THR A 39 -1.60 6.89 3.24
C THR A 39 -1.19 6.06 2.01
N LEU A 40 -0.61 4.88 2.22
CA LEU A 40 -0.22 3.98 1.14
C LEU A 40 -1.43 3.35 0.43
N VAL A 41 -2.48 3.02 1.17
CA VAL A 41 -3.76 2.53 0.62
C VAL A 41 -4.42 3.61 -0.22
N GLY A 42 -4.49 4.84 0.28
CA GLY A 42 -5.04 5.99 -0.46
C GLY A 42 -4.26 6.32 -1.74
N LYS A 43 -2.98 5.97 -1.80
CA LYS A 43 -2.14 6.05 -3.01
C LYS A 43 -2.29 4.85 -3.95
N GLY A 44 -2.97 3.78 -3.54
CA GLY A 44 -3.07 2.54 -4.30
C GLY A 44 -1.77 1.74 -4.40
N LEU A 45 -0.80 2.00 -3.51
CA LEU A 45 0.47 1.25 -3.47
C LEU A 45 0.33 -0.06 -2.70
N VAL A 46 -0.52 -0.06 -1.67
CA VAL A 46 -0.83 -1.22 -0.83
C VAL A 46 -2.34 -1.40 -0.72
N GLU A 47 -2.76 -2.58 -0.29
CA GLU A 47 -4.15 -2.92 0.08
C GLU A 47 -4.20 -3.26 1.57
N GLU A 48 -5.25 -2.84 2.28
CA GLU A 48 -5.49 -3.27 3.67
C GLU A 48 -5.99 -4.72 3.66
N LEU A 49 -5.49 -5.55 4.58
CA LEU A 49 -5.99 -6.90 4.82
C LEU A 49 -6.83 -6.94 6.10
N SER A 50 -7.91 -7.71 6.04
CA SER A 50 -8.66 -8.10 7.22
C SER A 50 -7.87 -9.09 8.05
N ASP A 51 -8.29 -9.26 9.29
CA ASP A 51 -7.89 -10.35 10.18
C ASP A 51 -8.09 -11.74 9.52
N ASP A 52 -9.12 -11.88 8.68
CA ASP A 52 -9.41 -13.07 7.86
C ASP A 52 -8.40 -13.30 6.70
N GLY A 53 -7.40 -12.43 6.54
CA GLY A 53 -6.43 -12.50 5.44
C GLY A 53 -6.99 -12.12 4.06
N LYS A 54 -8.28 -11.76 3.99
CA LYS A 54 -8.89 -11.20 2.77
C LYS A 54 -8.54 -9.72 2.61
N PRO A 55 -8.36 -9.25 1.36
CA PRO A 55 -8.32 -7.82 1.08
C PRO A 55 -9.56 -7.17 1.69
N LYS A 56 -9.35 -6.23 2.60
CA LYS A 56 -10.40 -5.28 2.91
C LYS A 56 -10.55 -4.44 1.68
N VAL A 57 -11.54 -4.79 0.87
CA VAL A 57 -12.03 -3.95 -0.21
C VAL A 57 -12.59 -2.69 0.43
N THR A 58 -11.71 -1.77 0.82
CA THR A 58 -12.02 -0.36 0.96
C THR A 58 -12.15 0.15 -0.46
N LYS A 59 -13.30 -0.18 -1.07
CA LYS A 59 -13.75 0.20 -2.42
C LYS A 59 -13.16 1.57 -2.76
N PRO A 60 -12.05 1.66 -3.53
CA PRO A 60 -11.57 2.96 -3.96
C PRO A 60 -12.66 3.41 -4.92
N LYS A 61 -13.42 4.43 -4.53
CA LYS A 61 -14.22 5.17 -5.49
C LYS A 61 -13.23 5.60 -6.58
N GLU A 62 -13.48 5.10 -7.78
CA GLU A 62 -12.76 5.35 -9.02
C GLU A 62 -11.73 6.47 -8.93
N SER A 63 -10.47 6.13 -9.14
CA SER A 63 -9.63 6.94 -10.00
C SER A 63 -8.64 6.02 -10.66
N LYS A 64 -9.07 5.57 -11.85
CA LYS A 64 -8.26 5.37 -13.05
C LYS A 64 -6.80 5.75 -12.82
N PRO A 65 -5.80 4.90 -13.16
CA PRO A 65 -4.44 5.38 -13.27
C PRO A 65 -4.48 6.54 -14.27
N ALA A 66 -4.32 7.77 -13.78
CA ALA A 66 -4.06 8.90 -14.63
C ALA A 66 -2.66 8.64 -15.16
N ALA A 67 -2.63 7.88 -16.26
CA ALA A 67 -1.52 7.78 -17.15
C ALA A 67 -0.96 9.18 -17.31
N SER A 68 0.33 9.32 -17.01
CA SER A 68 1.17 10.38 -17.53
C SER A 68 0.77 10.66 -18.97
N LYS A 69 0.12 11.79 -19.21
CA LYS A 69 0.11 12.43 -20.51
C LYS A 69 0.73 13.80 -20.31
N GLU A 70 2.06 13.76 -20.27
CA GLU A 70 2.89 14.75 -20.93
C GLU A 70 2.31 15.02 -22.33
N SER A 71 1.93 16.26 -22.61
CA SER A 71 1.88 16.85 -23.96
C SER A 71 1.69 18.35 -23.77
N LYS A 72 2.75 19.08 -24.09
CA LYS A 72 2.81 20.54 -24.10
C LYS A 72 2.25 21.09 -25.41
#